data_AF-A0A370GYJ9-F1
#
_entry.id   AF-A0A370GYJ9-F1
#
_cell.length_a   1.000
_cell.length_b   1.000
_cell.length_c   1.000
_cell.angle_alpha   90.00
_cell.angle_beta   90.00
_cell.angle_gamma   90.00
#
_symmetry.space_group_name_H-M   'P 1'
#
loop_
_entity.id
_entity.type
_entity.pdbx_description
1 polymer ?
#
loop_
_entity_poly.entity_id
_entity_poly.type
_entity_poly.pdbx_seq_one_letter_code
_entity_poly.pdbx_strand_id
1 'polypeptide(L)'
;MAAPVLVNPIPAQVVNEQAAFGPFDLKQFIQVAEGSAPARFQGELSDGQALPKGLICTEDGIITGIPAKDTHGNYEILITAQNEEGSAQANFILTIKPSLSSSASEYADQIKAQVWQALGQNLPLPDLGEMYERPITMEDIYYLVERWGLLTMWDAFNLEPPGEKHLLTLEGVSPHYNVYDRGSCLVGCPKDLFSYERTIEDGLQTARAMAREVYKRNWTIEMAGLNKMMRAAWVEIQRLGDKYGKQLEVINFTPNSEDIKAYTTQVKMRGMD
;
A
#
# COMPACT_ATOMS: atom_id res chain seq x y z
N MET A 1 -10.17 -43.25 -38.69
CA MET A 1 -9.55 -42.48 -37.61
C MET A 1 -9.04 -41.17 -38.20
N ALA A 2 -9.02 -40.10 -37.42
CA ALA A 2 -8.62 -38.77 -37.89
C ALA A 2 -7.72 -38.06 -36.87
N ALA A 3 -6.84 -37.21 -37.39
CA ALA A 3 -6.05 -36.29 -36.59
C ALA A 3 -6.94 -35.21 -35.93
N PRO A 4 -6.49 -34.58 -34.83
CA PRO A 4 -7.18 -33.43 -34.25
C PRO A 4 -7.29 -32.29 -35.26
N VAL A 5 -8.36 -31.50 -35.18
CA VAL A 5 -8.58 -30.36 -36.08
C VAL A 5 -8.98 -29.13 -35.27
N LEU A 6 -8.36 -27.99 -35.60
CA LEU A 6 -8.78 -26.68 -35.10
C LEU A 6 -10.11 -26.30 -35.77
N VAL A 7 -11.18 -26.28 -34.99
CA VAL A 7 -12.53 -25.93 -35.49
C VAL A 7 -12.84 -24.44 -35.31
N ASN A 8 -12.26 -23.79 -34.31
CA ASN A 8 -12.41 -22.36 -34.02
C ASN A 8 -11.07 -21.80 -33.52
N PRO A 9 -10.73 -20.54 -33.83
CA PRO A 9 -9.56 -19.89 -33.22
C PRO A 9 -9.73 -19.78 -31.70
N ILE A 10 -8.64 -19.94 -30.96
CA ILE A 10 -8.64 -19.80 -29.51
C ILE A 10 -8.66 -18.29 -29.17
N PRO A 11 -9.64 -17.80 -28.39
CA PRO A 11 -9.72 -16.39 -28.03
C PRO A 11 -8.62 -16.01 -27.03
N ALA A 12 -8.15 -14.76 -27.12
CA ALA A 12 -7.22 -14.21 -26.14
C ALA A 12 -7.78 -14.29 -24.71
N GLN A 13 -6.90 -14.56 -23.76
CA GLN A 13 -7.23 -14.73 -22.35
C GLN A 13 -6.56 -13.67 -21.49
N VAL A 14 -7.20 -13.30 -20.39
CA VAL A 14 -6.69 -12.31 -19.44
C VAL A 14 -6.86 -12.82 -18.03
N VAL A 15 -5.82 -12.71 -17.21
CA VAL A 15 -5.86 -13.05 -15.79
C VAL A 15 -4.93 -12.12 -14.99
N ASN A 16 -5.19 -11.94 -13.70
CA ASN A 16 -4.26 -11.24 -12.81
C ASN A 16 -3.24 -12.24 -12.25
N GLU A 17 -2.02 -11.80 -11.97
CA GLU A 17 -1.10 -12.54 -11.11
C GLU A 17 -1.80 -12.92 -9.80
N GLN A 18 -1.47 -14.09 -9.26
CA GLN A 18 -2.01 -14.63 -8.01
C GLN A 18 -3.53 -14.93 -8.02
N ALA A 19 -4.23 -14.71 -9.14
CA ALA A 19 -5.61 -15.14 -9.32
C ALA A 19 -5.69 -16.54 -9.94
N ALA A 20 -6.74 -17.29 -9.61
CA ALA A 20 -6.99 -18.59 -10.26
C ALA A 20 -7.36 -18.39 -11.74
N PHE A 21 -6.66 -19.10 -12.62
CA PHE A 21 -6.95 -19.22 -14.04
C PHE A 21 -7.53 -20.59 -14.35
N GLY A 22 -8.59 -20.62 -15.15
CA GLY A 22 -9.23 -21.85 -15.61
C GLY A 22 -10.34 -22.39 -14.69
N PRO A 23 -10.88 -23.59 -15.01
CA PRO A 23 -10.47 -24.46 -16.11
C PRO A 23 -10.75 -23.82 -17.47
N PHE A 24 -9.72 -23.72 -18.32
CA PHE A 24 -9.85 -23.29 -19.71
C PHE A 24 -9.73 -24.51 -20.62
N ASP A 25 -10.85 -24.94 -21.19
CA ASP A 25 -10.98 -26.20 -21.93
C ASP A 25 -10.70 -26.02 -23.42
N LEU A 26 -9.56 -26.55 -23.88
CA LEU A 26 -9.08 -26.47 -25.26
C LEU A 26 -9.89 -27.34 -26.23
N LYS A 27 -10.65 -28.32 -25.73
CA LYS A 27 -11.49 -29.19 -26.56
C LYS A 27 -12.65 -28.44 -27.22
N GLN A 28 -12.96 -27.23 -26.75
CA GLN A 28 -13.92 -26.33 -27.40
C GLN A 28 -13.41 -25.80 -28.75
N PHE A 29 -12.09 -25.78 -28.95
CA PHE A 29 -11.44 -25.19 -30.12
C PHE A 29 -10.76 -26.24 -31.00
N ILE A 30 -10.22 -27.30 -30.40
CA ILE A 30 -9.58 -28.41 -31.12
C ILE A 30 -10.38 -29.68 -30.87
N GLN A 31 -11.00 -30.21 -31.92
CA GLN A 31 -11.85 -31.39 -31.84
C GLN A 31 -11.19 -32.60 -32.48
N VAL A 32 -11.57 -33.78 -31.98
CA VAL A 32 -11.19 -35.08 -32.53
C VAL A 32 -12.47 -35.74 -33.04
N ALA A 33 -12.44 -36.28 -34.26
CA ALA A 33 -13.61 -36.94 -34.84
C ALA A 33 -14.04 -38.16 -34.00
N GLU A 34 -15.36 -38.34 -33.86
CA GLU A 34 -15.93 -39.45 -33.09
C GLU A 34 -15.38 -40.80 -33.56
N GLY A 35 -15.02 -41.66 -32.61
CA GLY A 35 -14.39 -42.96 -32.88
C GLY A 35 -12.88 -42.91 -33.18
N SER A 36 -12.22 -41.76 -33.08
CA SER A 36 -10.75 -41.65 -33.14
C SER A 36 -10.12 -41.67 -31.73
N ALA A 37 -8.83 -42.02 -31.66
CA ALA A 37 -8.08 -41.99 -30.41
C ALA A 37 -8.02 -40.56 -29.82
N PRO A 38 -8.10 -40.41 -28.48
CA PRO A 38 -8.07 -39.10 -27.83
C PRO A 38 -6.76 -38.37 -28.11
N ALA A 39 -6.82 -37.05 -28.25
CA ALA A 39 -5.64 -36.22 -28.39
C ALA A 39 -5.01 -35.92 -27.03
N ARG A 40 -3.67 -35.96 -26.97
CA ARG A 40 -2.88 -35.44 -25.87
C ARG A 40 -2.52 -33.99 -26.15
N PHE A 41 -2.78 -33.11 -25.19
CA PHE A 41 -2.52 -31.69 -25.30
C PHE A 41 -1.22 -31.29 -24.60
N GLN A 42 -0.52 -30.34 -25.20
CA GLN A 42 0.64 -29.64 -24.65
C GLN A 42 0.50 -28.14 -24.90
N GLY A 43 0.89 -27.34 -23.92
CA GLY A 43 0.93 -25.89 -24.03
C GLY A 43 2.30 -25.35 -23.62
N GLU A 44 2.85 -24.47 -24.45
CA GLU A 44 4.13 -23.81 -24.26
C GLU A 44 4.10 -22.39 -24.86
N LEU A 45 5.11 -21.59 -24.58
CA LEU A 45 5.30 -20.31 -25.27
C LEU A 45 5.73 -20.57 -26.71
N SER A 46 5.38 -19.68 -27.64
CA SER A 46 5.74 -19.84 -29.06
C SER A 46 7.25 -19.85 -29.34
N ASP A 47 8.08 -19.45 -28.37
CA ASP A 47 9.55 -19.56 -28.41
C ASP A 47 10.07 -20.90 -27.83
N GLY A 48 9.18 -21.82 -27.46
CA GLY A 48 9.48 -23.13 -26.90
C GLY A 48 9.73 -23.15 -25.39
N GLN A 49 9.58 -22.01 -24.69
CA GLN A 49 9.69 -21.97 -23.24
C GLN A 49 8.42 -22.50 -22.55
N ALA A 50 8.56 -22.92 -21.29
CA ALA A 50 7.42 -23.36 -20.49
C ALA A 50 6.42 -22.22 -20.24
N LEU A 51 5.16 -22.58 -19.95
CA LEU A 51 4.13 -21.62 -19.52
C LEU A 51 4.60 -20.77 -18.32
N PRO A 52 4.07 -19.55 -18.16
CA PRO A 52 4.36 -18.72 -17.00
C PRO A 52 4.21 -19.48 -15.69
N LYS A 53 5.16 -19.29 -14.78
CA LYS A 53 5.24 -20.04 -13.51
C LYS A 53 3.88 -20.05 -12.80
N GLY A 54 3.40 -21.24 -12.44
CA GLY A 54 2.13 -21.42 -11.74
C GLY A 54 0.94 -21.75 -12.64
N LEU A 55 1.13 -21.72 -13.97
CA LEU A 55 0.19 -22.28 -14.95
C LEU A 55 0.66 -23.64 -15.46
N ILE A 56 -0.31 -24.51 -15.76
CA ILE A 56 -0.09 -25.80 -16.39
C ILE A 56 -1.10 -26.02 -17.52
N CYS A 57 -0.71 -26.79 -18.54
CA CYS A 57 -1.62 -27.40 -19.49
C CYS A 57 -1.65 -28.91 -19.21
N THR A 58 -2.82 -29.45 -18.90
CA THR A 58 -2.98 -30.90 -18.71
C THR A 58 -3.04 -31.59 -20.06
N GLU A 59 -2.73 -32.89 -20.06
CA GLU A 59 -2.82 -33.75 -21.25
C GLU A 59 -4.24 -33.86 -21.78
N ASP A 60 -5.25 -33.66 -20.92
CA ASP A 60 -6.67 -33.63 -21.26
C ASP A 60 -7.12 -32.31 -21.90
N GLY A 61 -6.22 -31.36 -22.12
CA GLY A 61 -6.52 -30.08 -22.77
C GLY A 61 -7.10 -29.02 -21.84
N ILE A 62 -6.80 -29.07 -20.54
CA ILE A 62 -7.20 -28.03 -19.58
C ILE A 62 -6.00 -27.17 -19.23
N ILE A 63 -6.09 -25.87 -19.50
CA ILE A 63 -5.16 -24.90 -18.91
C ILE A 63 -5.73 -24.40 -17.59
N THR A 64 -4.92 -24.49 -16.53
CA THR A 64 -5.33 -24.08 -15.19
C THR A 64 -4.12 -23.66 -14.35
N GLY A 65 -4.36 -22.94 -13.27
CA GLY A 65 -3.33 -22.64 -12.26
C GLY A 65 -3.49 -21.27 -11.63
N ILE A 66 -2.44 -20.82 -10.97
CA ILE A 66 -2.34 -19.49 -10.35
C ILE A 66 -1.02 -18.88 -10.82
N PRO A 67 -1.01 -17.91 -11.75
CA PRO A 67 0.21 -17.27 -12.20
C PRO A 67 0.96 -16.67 -11.01
N ALA A 68 2.26 -16.94 -10.92
CA ALA A 68 3.09 -16.46 -9.83
C ALA A 68 3.25 -14.93 -9.88
N LYS A 69 3.68 -14.35 -8.76
CA LYS A 69 4.09 -12.94 -8.74
C LYS A 69 5.24 -12.71 -9.75
N ASP A 70 5.28 -11.52 -10.34
CA ASP A 70 6.31 -11.06 -11.28
C ASP A 70 6.31 -11.84 -12.61
N THR A 71 5.12 -12.30 -13.03
CA THR A 71 4.86 -12.96 -14.33
C THR A 71 3.94 -12.14 -15.23
N HIS A 72 3.72 -10.86 -14.93
CA HIS A 72 2.92 -9.96 -15.75
C HIS A 72 3.55 -9.74 -17.12
N GLY A 73 2.70 -9.69 -18.15
CA GLY A 73 3.15 -9.57 -19.53
C GLY A 73 2.13 -10.14 -20.52
N ASN A 74 2.47 -10.03 -21.80
CA ASN A 74 1.74 -10.65 -22.90
C ASN A 74 2.53 -11.86 -23.38
N TYR A 75 1.89 -13.02 -23.37
CA TYR A 75 2.48 -14.28 -23.77
C TYR A 75 1.76 -14.84 -24.99
N GLU A 76 2.50 -15.15 -26.05
CA GLU A 76 1.98 -15.96 -27.15
C GLU A 76 2.14 -17.43 -26.78
N ILE A 77 1.00 -18.10 -26.59
CA ILE A 77 0.91 -19.50 -26.16
C ILE A 77 0.63 -20.35 -27.38
N LEU A 78 1.49 -21.33 -27.65
CA LEU A 78 1.31 -22.38 -28.64
C LEU A 78 0.71 -23.61 -27.98
N ILE A 79 -0.44 -24.06 -28.51
CA ILE A 79 -1.09 -25.31 -28.13
C ILE A 79 -0.85 -26.34 -29.23
N THR A 80 -0.39 -27.52 -28.83
CA THR A 80 -0.27 -28.70 -29.71
C THR A 80 -1.17 -29.81 -29.18
N ALA A 81 -2.07 -30.31 -30.03
CA ALA A 81 -2.89 -31.49 -29.75
C ALA A 81 -2.45 -32.61 -30.70
N GLN A 82 -2.11 -33.79 -30.16
CA GLN A 82 -1.56 -34.90 -30.95
C GLN A 82 -2.23 -36.23 -30.62
N ASN A 83 -2.50 -37.03 -31.66
CA ASN A 83 -2.83 -38.45 -31.55
C ASN A 83 -2.01 -39.27 -32.56
N GLU A 84 -2.30 -40.56 -32.71
CA GLU A 84 -1.59 -41.47 -33.61
C GLU A 84 -1.70 -41.08 -35.10
N GLU A 85 -2.72 -40.31 -35.47
CA GLU A 85 -3.01 -39.92 -36.86
C GLU A 85 -2.38 -38.58 -37.24
N GLY A 86 -1.94 -37.77 -36.27
CA GLY A 86 -1.30 -36.48 -36.52
C GLY A 86 -1.48 -35.46 -35.40
N SER A 87 -1.20 -34.19 -35.71
CA SER A 87 -1.32 -33.08 -34.76
C SER A 87 -2.03 -31.86 -35.34
N ALA A 88 -2.64 -31.07 -34.45
CA ALA A 88 -3.12 -29.72 -34.72
C ALA A 88 -2.41 -28.73 -33.80
N GLN A 89 -2.16 -27.52 -34.31
CA GLN A 89 -1.54 -26.43 -33.58
C GLN A 89 -2.41 -25.18 -33.62
N ALA A 90 -2.40 -24.41 -32.54
CA ALA A 90 -3.09 -23.13 -32.44
C ALA A 90 -2.38 -22.20 -31.46
N ASN A 91 -2.32 -20.90 -31.80
CA ASN A 91 -1.79 -19.87 -30.92
C ASN A 91 -2.91 -19.02 -30.30
N PHE A 92 -2.69 -18.50 -29.10
CA PHE A 92 -3.46 -17.40 -28.55
C PHE A 92 -2.61 -16.51 -27.64
N ILE A 93 -3.09 -15.30 -27.38
CA ILE A 93 -2.44 -14.38 -26.44
C ILE A 93 -3.03 -14.58 -25.04
N LEU A 94 -2.15 -14.79 -24.06
CA LEU A 94 -2.46 -14.72 -22.64
C LEU A 94 -1.84 -13.45 -22.06
N THR A 95 -2.69 -12.52 -21.62
CA THR A 95 -2.24 -11.34 -20.85
C THR A 95 -2.34 -11.62 -19.36
N ILE A 96 -1.20 -11.61 -18.67
CA ILE A 96 -1.12 -11.63 -17.21
C ILE A 96 -0.98 -10.18 -16.73
N LYS A 97 -1.97 -9.70 -15.97
CA LYS A 97 -1.99 -8.37 -15.36
C LYS A 97 -1.34 -8.40 -13.98
N PRO A 98 -0.68 -7.32 -13.53
CA PRO A 98 -0.18 -7.24 -12.16
C PRO A 98 -1.33 -7.33 -11.13
N SER A 99 -1.05 -7.85 -9.93
CA SER A 99 -2.05 -7.87 -8.85
C SER A 99 -2.21 -6.47 -8.21
N LEU A 100 -3.46 -6.08 -7.91
CA LEU A 100 -3.83 -4.73 -7.46
C LEU A 100 -3.29 -4.34 -6.08
N SER A 101 -2.78 -5.29 -5.28
CA SER A 101 -2.26 -4.99 -3.93
C SER A 101 -0.81 -4.53 -3.90
N SER A 102 -0.01 -4.78 -4.95
CA SER A 102 1.36 -4.24 -5.08
C SER A 102 1.47 -3.10 -6.09
N SER A 103 0.54 -2.99 -7.04
CA SER A 103 0.67 -2.08 -8.20
C SER A 103 0.24 -0.64 -7.96
N ALA A 104 -0.67 -0.33 -7.03
CA ALA A 104 -1.17 1.06 -6.90
C ALA A 104 -0.11 2.02 -6.35
N SER A 105 0.65 1.60 -5.34
CA SER A 105 1.73 2.39 -4.73
C SER A 105 2.92 2.53 -5.69
N GLU A 106 3.35 1.42 -6.30
CA GLU A 106 4.47 1.40 -7.26
C GLU A 106 4.17 2.22 -8.53
N TYR A 107 2.94 2.13 -9.05
CA TYR A 107 2.47 2.97 -10.16
C TYR A 107 2.41 4.45 -9.78
N ALA A 108 1.89 4.79 -8.59
CA ALA A 108 1.85 6.16 -8.10
C ALA A 108 3.27 6.75 -7.93
N ASP A 109 4.22 5.96 -7.42
CA ASP A 109 5.62 6.36 -7.29
C ASP A 109 6.29 6.58 -8.66
N GLN A 110 6.01 5.72 -9.63
CA GLN A 110 6.52 5.86 -11.00
C GLN A 110 5.97 7.12 -11.68
N ILE A 111 4.65 7.35 -11.63
CA ILE A 111 4.00 8.55 -12.19
C ILE A 111 4.52 9.81 -11.50
N LYS A 112 4.67 9.78 -10.16
CA LYS A 112 5.25 10.89 -9.39
C LYS A 112 6.66 11.21 -9.86
N ALA A 113 7.52 10.21 -10.07
CA ALA A 113 8.87 10.41 -10.58
C ALA A 113 8.87 11.06 -11.98
N GLN A 114 7.99 10.61 -12.87
CA GLN A 114 7.83 11.18 -14.22
C GLN A 114 7.35 12.65 -14.17
N VAL A 115 6.38 12.96 -13.30
CA VAL A 115 5.91 14.34 -13.08
C VAL A 115 7.04 15.24 -12.61
N TRP A 116 7.84 14.80 -11.62
CA TRP A 116 8.98 15.59 -11.13
C TRP A 116 10.05 15.80 -12.20
N GLN A 117 10.36 14.78 -13.00
CA GLN A 117 11.27 14.90 -14.12
C GLN A 117 10.75 15.90 -15.16
N ALA A 118 9.46 15.81 -15.52
CA ALA A 118 8.84 16.72 -16.49
C ALA A 118 8.88 18.17 -16.01
N LEU A 119 8.55 18.43 -14.74
CA LEU A 119 8.64 19.76 -14.15
C LEU A 119 10.08 20.30 -14.11
N GLY A 120 11.05 19.46 -13.72
CA GLY A 120 12.46 19.85 -13.65
C GLY A 120 13.09 20.15 -15.01
N GLN A 121 12.54 19.59 -16.09
CA GLN A 121 13.03 19.76 -17.46
C GLN A 121 12.10 20.62 -18.34
N ASN A 122 11.03 21.18 -17.76
CA ASN A 122 10.00 21.94 -18.46
C ASN A 122 9.37 21.18 -19.66
N LEU A 123 9.12 19.89 -19.48
CA LEU A 123 8.46 19.00 -20.44
C LEU A 123 6.94 18.90 -20.18
N PRO A 124 6.14 18.45 -21.16
CA PRO A 124 4.73 18.10 -20.93
C PRO A 124 4.59 17.05 -19.81
N LEU A 125 3.57 17.20 -18.98
CA LEU A 125 3.27 16.24 -17.91
C LEU A 125 2.82 14.89 -18.52
N PRO A 126 3.13 13.76 -17.86
CA PRO A 126 2.57 12.46 -18.25
C PRO A 126 1.04 12.47 -18.14
N ASP A 127 0.38 11.58 -18.88
CA ASP A 127 -1.05 11.38 -18.74
C ASP A 127 -1.38 10.87 -17.33
N LEU A 128 -2.34 11.51 -16.67
CA LEU A 128 -2.79 11.19 -15.32
C LEU A 128 -4.20 10.60 -15.30
N GLY A 129 -4.80 10.32 -16.48
CA GLY A 129 -6.18 9.81 -16.61
C GLY A 129 -6.46 8.61 -15.71
N GLU A 130 -5.62 7.57 -15.77
CA GLU A 130 -5.77 6.38 -14.92
C GLU A 130 -5.66 6.69 -13.41
N MET A 131 -4.84 7.68 -13.02
CA MET A 131 -4.71 8.11 -11.63
C MET A 131 -5.93 8.90 -11.15
N TYR A 132 -6.59 9.65 -12.03
CA TYR A 132 -7.81 10.40 -11.69
C TYR A 132 -9.07 9.53 -11.71
N GLU A 133 -9.09 8.49 -12.55
CA GLU A 133 -10.25 7.60 -12.70
C GLU A 133 -10.26 6.43 -11.71
N ARG A 134 -9.12 6.12 -11.06
CA ARG A 134 -9.10 5.07 -10.04
C ARG A 134 -9.92 5.46 -8.80
N PRO A 135 -10.51 4.48 -8.09
CA PRO A 135 -11.16 4.73 -6.81
C PRO A 135 -10.20 5.35 -5.78
N ILE A 136 -10.74 6.23 -4.94
CA ILE A 136 -10.03 6.79 -3.77
C ILE A 136 -9.76 5.64 -2.78
N THR A 137 -8.51 5.51 -2.36
CA THR A 137 -8.10 4.52 -1.37
C THR A 137 -7.99 5.13 0.02
N MET A 138 -7.89 4.27 1.05
CA MET A 138 -7.61 4.72 2.41
C MET A 138 -6.25 5.41 2.52
N GLU A 139 -5.27 5.02 1.71
CA GLU A 139 -3.94 5.63 1.68
C GLU A 139 -3.97 7.07 1.15
N ASP A 140 -4.82 7.35 0.14
CA ASP A 140 -5.02 8.72 -0.36
C ASP A 140 -5.57 9.63 0.73
N ILE A 141 -6.60 9.15 1.43
CA ILE A 141 -7.20 9.87 2.56
C ILE A 141 -6.15 10.06 3.64
N TYR A 142 -5.40 9.01 3.97
CA TYR A 142 -4.38 9.06 5.01
C TYR A 142 -3.25 10.05 4.66
N TYR A 143 -2.81 10.08 3.41
CA TYR A 143 -1.82 11.06 2.92
C TYR A 143 -2.30 12.50 3.13
N LEU A 144 -3.58 12.80 2.83
CA LEU A 144 -4.16 14.12 3.08
C LEU A 144 -4.24 14.47 4.57
N VAL A 145 -4.63 13.51 5.41
CA VAL A 145 -4.67 13.71 6.87
C VAL A 145 -3.27 13.89 7.45
N GLU A 146 -2.26 13.18 6.92
CA GLU A 146 -0.86 13.35 7.28
C GLU A 146 -0.32 14.72 6.89
N ARG A 147 -0.73 15.24 5.73
CA ARG A 147 -0.48 16.63 5.35
C ARG A 147 -1.16 17.60 6.30
N TRP A 148 -2.38 17.36 6.78
CA TRP A 148 -2.96 18.23 7.80
C TRP A 148 -2.16 18.21 9.10
N GLY A 149 -1.70 17.04 9.52
CA GLY A 149 -0.66 16.88 10.55
C GLY A 149 -0.96 17.61 11.85
N LEU A 150 -2.22 17.63 12.29
CA LEU A 150 -2.67 18.34 13.49
C LEU A 150 -2.60 17.42 14.71
N LEU A 151 -2.30 18.00 15.88
CA LEU A 151 -2.43 17.34 17.17
C LEU A 151 -3.05 18.32 18.17
N THR A 152 -4.08 17.87 18.88
CA THR A 152 -4.65 18.57 20.03
C THR A 152 -4.50 17.70 21.26
N MET A 153 -4.06 18.30 22.36
CA MET A 153 -3.99 17.67 23.69
C MET A 153 -4.84 18.49 24.64
N TRP A 154 -5.85 17.87 25.25
CA TRP A 154 -6.74 18.48 26.21
C TRP A 154 -6.34 18.09 27.64
N ASP A 155 -6.56 18.99 28.57
CA ASP A 155 -6.73 18.63 29.97
C ASP A 155 -8.14 18.05 30.14
N ALA A 156 -8.23 16.72 30.27
CA ALA A 156 -9.48 15.96 30.24
C ALA A 156 -10.52 16.42 31.28
N PHE A 157 -10.06 17.02 32.37
CA PHE A 157 -10.94 17.50 33.44
C PHE A 157 -11.18 19.01 33.41
N ASN A 158 -10.54 19.73 32.48
CA ASN A 158 -10.82 21.14 32.25
C ASN A 158 -11.98 21.28 31.26
N LEU A 159 -13.18 21.52 31.78
CA LEU A 159 -14.42 21.62 31.01
C LEU A 159 -14.65 23.01 30.38
N GLU A 160 -13.72 23.95 30.57
CA GLU A 160 -13.83 25.27 29.96
C GLU A 160 -13.66 25.19 28.43
N PRO A 161 -14.48 25.94 27.66
CA PRO A 161 -14.29 26.02 26.23
C PRO A 161 -12.89 26.61 25.94
N PRO A 162 -12.19 26.13 24.91
CA PRO A 162 -10.85 26.62 24.66
C PRO A 162 -10.87 28.13 24.34
N GLY A 163 -9.98 28.86 24.99
CA GLY A 163 -9.93 30.33 24.96
C GLY A 163 -9.22 30.89 23.72
N GLU A 164 -8.76 32.13 23.83
CA GLU A 164 -7.93 32.77 22.80
C GLU A 164 -6.64 31.99 22.53
N LYS A 165 -6.15 32.08 21.29
CA LYS A 165 -4.94 31.38 20.86
C LYS A 165 -3.70 32.15 21.33
N HIS A 166 -2.91 31.54 22.20
CA HIS A 166 -1.62 32.08 22.62
C HIS A 166 -0.50 31.23 22.04
N LEU A 167 0.38 31.82 21.22
CA LEU A 167 1.50 31.08 20.64
C LEU A 167 2.51 30.72 21.74
N LEU A 168 2.82 29.43 21.87
CA LEU A 168 3.82 28.93 22.80
C LEU A 168 5.17 28.75 22.10
N THR A 169 6.24 29.16 22.79
CA THR A 169 7.61 28.83 22.42
C THR A 169 8.06 27.66 23.29
N LEU A 170 8.12 26.46 22.71
CA LEU A 170 8.53 25.25 23.41
C LEU A 170 9.84 24.73 22.80
N GLU A 171 10.75 24.27 23.66
CA GLU A 171 12.00 23.64 23.22
C GLU A 171 11.72 22.38 22.36
N GLY A 172 12.34 22.31 21.18
CA GLY A 172 12.25 21.18 20.27
C GLY A 172 10.97 21.11 19.42
N VAL A 173 10.17 22.19 19.37
CA VAL A 173 9.12 22.33 18.34
C VAL A 173 9.77 22.53 16.97
N SER A 174 9.23 21.89 15.94
CA SER A 174 9.68 22.09 14.56
C SER A 174 9.56 23.55 14.13
N PRO A 175 10.51 24.10 13.36
CA PRO A 175 10.33 25.40 12.72
C PRO A 175 9.13 25.44 11.76
N HIS A 176 8.61 24.29 11.31
CA HIS A 176 7.45 24.17 10.43
C HIS A 176 6.10 24.10 11.18
N TYR A 177 6.09 24.15 12.51
CA TYR A 177 4.88 24.04 13.33
C TYR A 177 4.69 25.23 14.26
N ASN A 178 3.42 25.56 14.53
CA ASN A 178 3.01 26.38 15.66
C ASN A 178 2.38 25.48 16.73
N VAL A 179 2.59 25.85 17.99
CA VAL A 179 1.86 25.28 19.13
C VAL A 179 1.11 26.42 19.81
N TYR A 180 -0.20 26.31 19.93
CA TYR A 180 -1.04 27.30 20.59
C TYR A 180 -1.58 26.74 21.91
N ASP A 181 -1.49 27.55 22.96
CA ASP A 181 -2.22 27.36 24.21
C ASP A 181 -3.61 28.00 24.09
N ARG A 182 -4.62 27.27 24.55
CA ARG A 182 -6.00 27.75 24.65
C ARG A 182 -6.61 27.53 26.04
N GLY A 183 -5.78 27.38 27.06
CA GLY A 183 -6.20 27.14 28.45
C GLY A 183 -6.54 25.68 28.69
N SER A 184 -7.64 25.18 28.11
CA SER A 184 -8.08 23.78 28.24
C SER A 184 -7.38 22.81 27.28
N CYS A 185 -6.67 23.32 26.27
CA CYS A 185 -5.91 22.48 25.35
C CYS A 185 -4.69 23.17 24.74
N LEU A 186 -3.76 22.33 24.27
CA LEU A 186 -2.68 22.69 23.36
C LEU A 186 -3.00 22.20 21.95
N VAL A 187 -2.81 23.06 20.95
CA VAL A 187 -3.02 22.74 19.54
C VAL A 187 -1.71 22.91 18.76
N GLY A 188 -1.15 21.82 18.28
CA GLY A 188 -0.04 21.78 17.33
C GLY A 188 -0.56 21.72 15.90
N CYS A 189 -0.17 22.67 15.06
CA CYS A 189 -0.55 22.69 13.65
C CYS A 189 0.61 23.16 12.75
N PRO A 190 0.66 22.72 11.49
CA PRO A 190 1.64 23.24 10.53
C PRO A 190 1.50 24.75 10.35
N LYS A 191 2.63 25.45 10.14
CA LYS A 191 2.65 26.85 9.71
C LYS A 191 2.19 27.01 8.27
N ASP A 192 2.57 26.05 7.43
CA ASP A 192 2.18 25.97 6.03
C ASP A 192 1.74 24.53 5.74
N LEU A 193 0.46 24.40 5.38
CA LEU A 193 -0.17 23.13 5.06
C LEU A 193 0.46 22.49 3.81
N PHE A 194 0.88 23.31 2.84
CA PHE A 194 1.31 22.88 1.51
C PHE A 194 2.83 22.92 1.32
N SER A 195 3.59 23.22 2.37
CA SER A 195 5.05 23.19 2.32
C SER A 195 5.56 21.82 1.88
N TYR A 196 6.49 21.83 0.94
CA TYR A 196 7.21 20.64 0.47
C TYR A 196 8.43 20.30 1.34
N GLU A 197 8.86 21.23 2.19
CA GLU A 197 10.01 21.07 3.10
C GLU A 197 9.62 20.36 4.40
N ARG A 198 8.34 20.46 4.79
CA ARG A 198 7.83 19.82 6.00
C ARG A 198 7.71 18.31 5.81
N THR A 199 8.28 17.56 6.74
CA THR A 199 8.23 16.11 6.79
C THR A 199 7.31 15.62 7.92
N ILE A 200 7.04 14.32 7.97
CA ILE A 200 6.34 13.73 9.11
C ILE A 200 7.13 13.91 10.42
N GLU A 201 8.46 13.88 10.37
CA GLU A 201 9.30 14.04 11.57
C GLU A 201 9.09 15.41 12.22
N ASP A 202 8.76 16.45 11.46
CA ASP A 202 8.39 17.76 11.99
C ASP A 202 7.16 17.72 12.90
N GLY A 203 6.16 16.92 12.52
CA GLY A 203 5.01 16.65 13.35
C GLY A 203 5.38 15.84 14.60
N LEU A 204 6.22 14.80 14.44
CA LEU A 204 6.61 13.93 15.56
C LEU A 204 7.45 14.67 16.60
N GLN A 205 8.42 15.50 16.20
CA GLN A 205 9.21 16.32 17.12
C GLN A 205 8.32 17.31 17.88
N THR A 206 7.37 17.94 17.17
CA THR A 206 6.41 18.88 17.78
C THR A 206 5.50 18.17 18.78
N ALA A 207 5.02 16.97 18.46
CA ALA A 207 4.21 16.16 19.38
C ALA A 207 4.97 15.81 20.66
N ARG A 208 6.26 15.46 20.56
CA ARG A 208 7.14 15.22 21.72
C ARG A 208 7.37 16.50 22.55
N ALA A 209 7.49 17.66 21.91
CA ALA A 209 7.58 18.94 22.62
C ALA A 209 6.30 19.28 23.38
N MET A 210 5.13 19.07 22.75
CA MET A 210 3.82 19.23 23.40
C MET A 210 3.65 18.26 24.58
N ALA A 211 4.04 17.00 24.42
CA ALA A 211 4.02 15.98 25.48
C ALA A 211 4.83 16.42 26.72
N ARG A 212 6.02 16.99 26.53
CA ARG A 212 6.84 17.55 27.63
C ARG A 212 6.15 18.71 28.33
N GLU A 213 5.43 19.55 27.59
CA GLU A 213 4.70 20.67 28.16
C GLU A 213 3.49 20.23 28.99
N VAL A 214 2.63 19.35 28.45
CA VAL A 214 1.49 18.81 29.22
C VAL A 214 1.96 18.01 30.44
N TYR A 215 3.12 17.37 30.35
CA TYR A 215 3.73 16.68 31.50
C TYR A 215 4.09 17.64 32.63
N LYS A 216 4.71 18.78 32.31
CA LYS A 216 5.02 19.84 33.30
C LYS A 216 3.75 20.40 33.94
N ARG A 217 2.67 20.52 33.15
CA ARG A 217 1.36 21.02 33.60
C ARG A 217 0.57 20.01 34.42
N ASN A 218 1.01 18.74 34.46
CA ASN A 218 0.36 17.67 35.20
C ASN A 218 -1.10 17.42 34.78
N TRP A 219 -1.36 17.43 33.48
CA TRP A 219 -2.70 17.16 32.96
C TRP A 219 -3.04 15.66 32.99
N THR A 220 -4.33 15.36 33.12
CA THR A 220 -4.89 14.12 32.59
C THR A 220 -5.24 14.37 31.14
N ILE A 221 -4.85 13.49 30.23
CA ILE A 221 -4.70 13.88 28.82
C ILE A 221 -5.74 13.18 27.95
N GLU A 222 -6.43 13.95 27.12
CA GLU A 222 -7.11 13.46 25.93
C GLU A 222 -6.40 13.98 24.68
N MET A 223 -6.18 13.11 23.69
CA MET A 223 -5.52 13.50 22.44
C MET A 223 -6.42 13.30 21.22
N ALA A 224 -6.35 14.21 20.26
CA ALA A 224 -7.01 14.07 18.97
C ALA A 224 -6.12 14.60 17.85
N GLY A 225 -6.08 13.92 16.70
CA GLY A 225 -5.30 14.36 15.55
C GLY A 225 -4.67 13.21 14.78
N LEU A 226 -3.54 13.47 14.14
CA LEU A 226 -2.81 12.47 13.39
C LEU A 226 -2.28 11.37 14.33
N ASN A 227 -2.66 10.12 14.06
CA ASN A 227 -2.29 8.96 14.88
C ASN A 227 -0.77 8.84 15.13
N LYS A 228 0.07 9.10 14.12
CA LYS A 228 1.54 9.09 14.26
C LYS A 228 2.03 10.09 15.30
N MET A 229 1.43 11.28 15.35
CA MET A 229 1.75 12.31 16.35
C MET A 229 1.23 11.92 17.74
N MET A 230 0.02 11.38 17.84
CA MET A 230 -0.54 10.86 19.11
C MET A 230 0.36 9.76 19.70
N ARG A 231 0.83 8.84 18.86
CA ARG A 231 1.79 7.78 19.25
C ARG A 231 3.10 8.36 19.75
N ALA A 232 3.69 9.31 19.01
CA ALA A 232 4.94 9.95 19.42
C ALA A 232 4.80 10.69 20.75
N ALA A 233 3.67 11.36 20.97
CA ALA A 233 3.34 12.00 22.23
C ALA A 233 3.18 11.01 23.38
N TRP A 234 2.42 9.93 23.17
CA TRP A 234 2.19 8.89 24.17
C TRP A 234 3.51 8.25 24.62
N VAL A 235 4.37 7.87 23.67
CA VAL A 235 5.71 7.32 23.97
C VAL A 235 6.54 8.28 24.82
N GLU A 236 6.51 9.58 24.51
CA GLU A 236 7.24 10.59 25.28
C GLU A 236 6.66 10.78 26.68
N ILE A 237 5.33 10.72 26.85
CA ILE A 237 4.67 10.78 28.16
C ILE A 237 5.10 9.60 29.04
N GLN A 238 5.06 8.37 28.51
CA GLN A 238 5.52 7.18 29.25
C GLN A 238 7.00 7.31 29.66
N ARG A 239 7.83 7.80 28.74
CA ARG A 239 9.26 8.02 29.00
C ARG A 239 9.50 9.06 30.10
N LEU A 240 8.73 10.14 30.13
CA LEU A 240 8.79 11.15 31.19
C LEU A 240 8.32 10.56 32.53
N GLY A 241 7.27 9.76 32.50
CA GLY A 241 6.75 9.06 33.66
C GLY A 241 7.78 8.14 34.31
N ASP A 242 8.47 7.32 33.52
CA ASP A 242 9.56 6.45 33.99
C ASP A 242 10.76 7.25 34.49
N LYS A 243 11.13 8.33 33.77
CA LYS A 243 12.28 9.18 34.14
C LYS A 243 12.08 9.90 35.47
N TYR A 244 10.87 10.40 35.74
CA TYR A 244 10.58 11.25 36.90
C TYR A 244 9.73 10.56 37.97
N GLY A 245 9.38 9.28 37.79
CA GLY A 245 8.60 8.49 38.74
C GLY A 245 7.15 8.97 38.88
N LYS A 246 6.61 9.66 37.88
CA LYS A 246 5.26 10.22 37.90
C LYS A 246 4.54 9.95 36.58
N GLN A 247 3.74 8.90 36.57
CA GLN A 247 2.96 8.52 35.40
C GLN A 247 1.79 9.48 35.18
N LEU A 248 1.51 9.80 33.92
CA LEU A 248 0.32 10.52 33.51
C LEU A 248 -0.58 9.62 32.67
N GLU A 249 -1.88 9.82 32.83
CA GLU A 249 -2.90 9.05 32.14
C GLU A 249 -3.27 9.73 30.81
N VAL A 250 -3.36 8.93 29.75
CA VAL A 250 -3.90 9.33 28.45
C VAL A 250 -5.17 8.52 28.20
N ILE A 251 -6.32 9.09 28.52
CA ILE A 251 -7.54 8.30 28.73
C ILE A 251 -8.13 7.71 27.44
N ASN A 252 -7.86 8.32 26.29
CA ASN A 252 -8.43 7.92 25.01
C ASN A 252 -7.41 7.27 24.06
N PHE A 253 -6.33 6.71 24.61
CA PHE A 253 -5.28 6.05 23.83
C PHE A 253 -4.96 4.65 24.35
N THR A 254 -5.21 3.63 23.52
CA THR A 254 -4.81 2.25 23.82
C THR A 254 -3.65 1.86 22.90
N PRO A 255 -2.42 1.66 23.44
CA PRO A 255 -1.26 1.32 22.63
C PRO A 255 -1.41 -0.08 22.03
N ASN A 256 -1.00 -0.25 20.78
CA ASN A 256 -0.89 -1.57 20.15
C ASN A 256 0.52 -2.18 20.39
N SER A 257 0.75 -3.38 19.86
CA SER A 257 2.04 -4.07 20.00
C SER A 257 3.22 -3.32 19.39
N GLU A 258 3.00 -2.58 18.30
CA GLU A 258 4.03 -1.75 17.67
C GLU A 258 4.37 -0.52 18.52
N ASP A 259 3.38 0.11 19.13
CA ASP A 259 3.57 1.26 20.02
C ASP A 259 4.41 0.88 21.24
N ILE A 260 4.12 -0.28 21.83
CA ILE A 260 4.90 -0.86 22.94
C ILE A 260 6.33 -1.19 22.50
N LYS A 261 6.50 -1.72 21.28
CA LYS A 261 7.83 -2.00 20.72
C LYS A 261 8.62 -0.71 20.51
N ALA A 262 8.01 0.33 19.95
CA ALA A 262 8.63 1.63 19.75
C ALA A 262 9.11 2.25 21.07
N TYR A 263 8.28 2.19 22.12
CA TYR A 263 8.65 2.59 23.48
C TYR A 263 9.87 1.80 23.98
N THR A 264 9.78 0.47 23.94
CA THR A 264 10.82 -0.43 24.47
C THR A 264 12.16 -0.24 23.75
N THR A 265 12.13 -0.04 22.42
CA THR A 265 13.33 0.23 21.62
C THR A 265 13.99 1.54 22.03
N GLN A 266 13.22 2.62 22.22
CA GLN A 266 13.77 3.91 22.66
C GLN A 266 14.35 3.84 24.07
N VAL A 267 13.74 3.10 25.00
CA VAL A 267 14.29 2.85 26.34
C VAL A 267 15.62 2.10 26.25
N LYS A 268 15.69 1.03 25.43
CA LYS A 268 16.92 0.22 25.26
C LYS A 268 18.08 1.02 24.65
N MET A 269 17.84 1.84 23.64
CA MET A 269 18.90 2.64 22.99
C MET A 269 19.60 3.60 23.95
N ARG A 270 18.93 4.07 25.02
CA ARG A 270 19.51 4.99 26.01
C ARG A 270 20.04 4.31 27.28
N GLY A 271 19.84 3.00 27.42
CA GLY A 271 20.50 2.19 28.45
C GLY A 271 21.88 1.67 28.00
N MET A 272 22.35 2.09 26.83
CA MET A 272 23.66 1.76 26.25
C MET A 272 24.65 2.94 26.30
N ASP A 273 24.23 4.07 26.88
CA ASP A 273 25.07 5.23 27.24
C ASP A 273 25.32 5.25 28.75
#